data_AF-A0A6N7ZPQ1-F1
#
_entry.id   AF-A0A6N7ZPQ1-F1
#
_cell.length_a   1.000
_cell.length_b   1.000
_cell.length_c   1.000
_cell.angle_alpha   90.00
_cell.angle_beta   90.00
_cell.angle_gamma   90.00
#
_symmetry.space_group_name_H-M   'P 1'
#
loop_
_entity.id
_entity.type
_entity.pdbx_description
1 polymer ?
#
loop_
_entity_poly.entity_id
_entity_poly.type
_entity_poly.pdbx_seq_one_letter_code
_entity_poly.pdbx_strand_id
1 'polypeptide(L)'
;LEGDRAAELLASPKTASNDGVLALNTAFVQGGVIINVREGADVSKPVELVHVGTGSGAIVTRSQIRVGKGAQLRVLESFAGDTGNGEINAVFDYHVADTAKVAATRLIAGESDPARLFTTIATLGAEAGFKSLG
;
A
#
# COMPACT_ATOMS: atom_id res chain seq x y z
N LEU A 1 5.43 15.74 -4.19
CA LEU A 1 4.75 15.75 -2.87
C LEU A 1 5.31 16.93 -2.09
N GLU A 2 4.47 17.82 -1.53
CA GLU A 2 4.93 18.87 -0.61
C GLU A 2 5.57 18.24 0.65
N GLY A 3 6.57 18.92 1.23
CA GLY A 3 7.57 18.32 2.14
C GLY A 3 7.02 17.48 3.29
N ASP A 4 5.98 17.94 3.99
CA ASP A 4 5.48 17.26 5.19
C ASP A 4 4.79 15.93 4.89
N ARG A 5 4.01 15.86 3.80
CA ARG A 5 3.33 14.62 3.38
C ARG A 5 4.31 13.58 2.82
N ALA A 6 5.42 14.05 2.24
CA ALA A 6 6.47 13.16 1.76
C ALA A 6 7.19 12.48 2.92
N ALA A 7 7.55 13.24 3.97
CA ALA A 7 8.21 12.70 5.15
C ALA A 7 7.33 11.65 5.86
N GLU A 8 6.03 11.91 5.99
CA GLU A 8 5.09 10.99 6.63
C GLU A 8 4.91 9.69 5.85
N LEU A 9 4.92 9.75 4.50
CA LEU A 9 4.85 8.56 3.66
C LEU A 9 6.08 7.66 3.78
N LEU A 10 7.26 8.25 3.99
CA LEU A 10 8.54 7.54 4.05
C LEU A 10 8.85 6.99 5.45
N ALA A 11 8.13 7.41 6.49
CA ALA A 11 8.36 6.98 7.85
C ALA A 11 8.21 5.45 7.99
N SER A 12 9.25 4.77 8.47
CA SER A 12 9.21 3.33 8.69
C SER A 12 8.77 3.02 10.12
N PRO A 13 7.93 1.98 10.32
CA PRO A 13 7.56 1.57 11.67
C PRO A 13 8.78 1.00 12.39
N LYS A 14 8.86 1.21 13.71
CA LYS A 14 9.98 0.69 14.52
C LYS A 14 10.14 -0.82 14.40
N THR A 15 9.04 -1.54 14.16
CA THR A 15 9.00 -2.99 13.95
C THR A 15 9.71 -3.44 12.67
N ALA A 16 9.94 -2.55 11.71
CA ALA A 16 10.62 -2.84 10.44
C ALA A 16 12.00 -2.17 10.34
N SER A 17 12.62 -1.84 11.47
CA SER A 17 13.91 -1.11 11.53
C SER A 17 15.08 -1.80 10.81
N ASN A 18 15.01 -3.12 10.61
CA ASN A 18 16.01 -3.92 9.89
C ASN A 18 15.45 -4.57 8.61
N ASP A 19 14.34 -4.08 8.07
CA ASP A 19 13.76 -4.61 6.84
C ASP A 19 14.48 -4.03 5.61
N GLY A 20 15.33 -4.84 4.98
CA GLY A 20 16.09 -4.45 3.80
C GLY A 20 15.23 -4.18 2.56
N VAL A 21 14.08 -4.85 2.42
CA VAL A 21 13.14 -4.64 1.29
C VAL A 21 12.43 -3.30 1.45
N LEU A 22 12.01 -2.98 2.67
CA LEU A 22 11.43 -1.67 2.98
C LEU A 22 12.46 -0.54 2.87
N ALA A 23 13.71 -0.78 3.29
CA ALA A 23 14.79 0.19 3.12
C ALA A 23 15.09 0.45 1.64
N LEU A 24 15.14 -0.60 0.82
CA LEU A 24 15.28 -0.50 -0.63
C LEU A 24 14.12 0.30 -1.26
N ASN A 25 12.88 0.01 -0.86
CA ASN A 25 11.71 0.77 -1.30
C ASN A 25 11.86 2.26 -0.96
N THR A 26 12.23 2.56 0.29
CA THR A 26 12.40 3.94 0.77
C THR A 26 13.49 4.68 -0.02
N ALA A 27 14.57 4.00 -0.42
CA ALA A 27 15.64 4.58 -1.21
C ALA A 27 15.23 4.89 -2.67
N PHE A 28 14.35 4.08 -3.26
CA PHE A 28 14.03 4.15 -4.69
C PHE A 28 12.59 4.55 -5.02
N VAL A 29 11.74 4.84 -4.02
CA VAL A 29 10.32 5.12 -4.26
C VAL A 29 10.11 6.27 -5.24
N GLN A 30 9.36 5.97 -6.30
CA GLN A 30 9.07 6.86 -7.41
C GLN A 30 7.75 7.63 -7.20
N GLY A 31 6.90 7.13 -6.31
CA GLY A 31 5.62 7.73 -5.98
C GLY A 31 4.66 6.77 -5.28
N GLY A 32 3.39 7.17 -5.25
CA GLY A 32 2.30 6.44 -4.65
C GLY A 32 1.15 7.37 -4.29
N VAL A 33 0.21 6.88 -3.48
CA VAL A 33 -0.99 7.64 -3.11
C VAL A 33 -1.21 7.67 -1.61
N ILE A 34 -1.84 8.75 -1.13
CA ILE A 34 -2.38 8.82 0.22
C ILE A 34 -3.91 8.85 0.10
N ILE A 35 -4.56 7.84 0.68
CA ILE A 35 -6.03 7.72 0.74
C ILE A 35 -6.47 8.02 2.16
N ASN A 36 -7.38 8.99 2.32
CA ASN A 36 -7.96 9.34 3.61
C ASN A 36 -9.47 9.06 3.58
N VAL A 37 -9.91 8.07 4.35
CA VAL A 37 -11.33 7.77 4.56
C VAL A 37 -11.79 8.44 5.85
N ARG A 38 -12.83 9.27 5.74
CA ARG A 38 -13.38 10.01 6.89
C ARG A 38 -14.00 9.05 7.92
N GLU A 39 -14.05 9.50 9.16
CA GLU A 39 -14.75 8.81 10.26
C GLU A 39 -16.19 8.46 9.88
N GLY A 40 -16.61 7.25 10.25
CA GLY A 40 -17.95 6.71 10.01
C GLY A 40 -18.32 6.50 8.54
N ALA A 41 -17.42 6.74 7.59
CA ALA A 41 -17.73 6.59 6.18
C ALA A 41 -17.88 5.11 5.80
N ASP A 42 -18.96 4.79 5.10
CA ASP A 42 -19.14 3.50 4.43
C ASP A 42 -18.81 3.67 2.94
N VAL A 43 -17.61 3.24 2.53
CA VAL A 43 -17.17 3.27 1.14
C VAL A 43 -17.79 2.07 0.40
N SER A 44 -19.01 2.30 -0.11
CA SER A 44 -19.87 1.25 -0.67
C SER A 44 -19.32 0.53 -1.90
N LYS A 45 -18.34 1.11 -2.61
CA LYS A 45 -17.63 0.48 -3.73
C LYS A 45 -16.15 0.29 -3.37
N PRO A 46 -15.52 -0.83 -3.77
CA PRO A 46 -14.08 -0.99 -3.59
C PRO A 46 -13.29 0.13 -4.29
N VAL A 47 -12.19 0.55 -3.67
CA VAL A 47 -11.20 1.42 -4.29
C VAL A 47 -10.10 0.54 -4.87
N GLU A 48 -9.83 0.68 -6.17
CA GLU A 48 -8.74 -0.05 -6.82
C GLU A 48 -7.50 0.85 -6.95
N LEU A 49 -6.35 0.36 -6.48
CA LEU A 49 -5.03 0.94 -6.70
C LEU A 49 -4.34 0.10 -7.78
N VAL A 50 -4.28 0.65 -8.99
CA VAL A 50 -3.63 0.00 -10.12
C VAL A 50 -2.20 0.50 -10.25
N HIS A 51 -1.23 -0.41 -10.11
CA HIS A 51 0.18 -0.16 -10.34
C HIS A 51 0.50 -0.56 -11.78
N VAL A 52 0.79 0.43 -12.65
CA VAL A 52 0.96 0.22 -14.09
C VAL A 52 2.43 0.36 -14.50
N GLY A 53 3.01 -0.71 -15.02
CA GLY A 53 4.28 -0.68 -15.75
C GLY A 53 4.10 -0.19 -17.17
N THR A 54 4.91 0.78 -17.58
CA THR A 54 4.81 1.42 -18.90
C THR A 54 6.06 1.22 -19.78
N GLY A 55 7.01 0.39 -19.34
CA GLY A 55 8.27 0.14 -20.03
C GLY A 55 9.23 -0.71 -19.20
N SER A 56 10.48 -0.84 -19.63
CA SER A 56 11.48 -1.60 -18.89
C SER A 56 12.03 -0.82 -17.68
N GLY A 57 11.99 -1.43 -16.50
CA GLY A 57 12.54 -0.84 -15.29
C GLY A 57 11.77 -1.21 -14.03
N ALA A 58 12.41 -0.98 -12.88
CA ALA A 58 11.79 -1.24 -11.59
C ALA A 58 10.63 -0.27 -11.32
N ILE A 59 9.52 -0.79 -10.80
CA ILE A 59 8.40 -0.01 -10.26
C ILE A 59 8.52 -0.03 -8.74
N VAL A 60 8.83 1.13 -8.16
CA VAL A 60 8.98 1.26 -6.71
C VAL A 60 7.94 2.24 -6.19
N THR A 61 6.94 1.73 -5.48
CA THR A 61 5.79 2.52 -5.03
C THR A 61 5.54 2.34 -3.55
N ARG A 62 5.02 3.40 -2.92
CA ARG A 62 4.60 3.39 -1.51
C ARG A 62 3.31 4.14 -1.35
N SER A 63 2.27 3.45 -0.91
CA SER A 63 0.93 4.01 -0.71
C SER A 63 0.54 3.95 0.76
N GLN A 64 -0.16 4.97 1.24
CA GLN A 64 -0.67 5.03 2.59
C GLN A 64 -2.20 5.15 2.58
N ILE A 65 -2.85 4.34 3.40
CA ILE A 65 -4.30 4.25 3.48
C ILE A 65 -4.71 4.50 4.93
N ARG A 66 -5.30 5.65 5.19
CA ARG A 66 -5.81 6.03 6.51
C ARG A 66 -7.32 5.87 6.55
N VAL A 67 -7.80 5.08 7.49
CA VAL A 67 -9.22 4.76 7.65
C VAL A 67 -9.68 5.25 9.01
N GLY A 68 -10.53 6.28 8.99
CA GLY A 68 -11.07 6.91 10.19
C GLY A 68 -11.92 5.97 11.04
N LYS A 69 -12.15 6.37 12.30
CA LYS A 69 -12.88 5.56 13.29
C LYS A 69 -14.22 5.06 12.74
N GLY A 70 -14.54 3.79 12.98
CA GLY A 70 -15.78 3.15 12.54
C GLY A 70 -16.03 3.13 11.02
N ALA A 71 -15.08 3.56 10.19
CA ALA A 71 -15.24 3.57 8.74
C ALA A 71 -15.03 2.18 8.13
N GLN A 72 -15.56 1.98 6.93
CA GLN A 72 -15.46 0.72 6.18
C GLN A 72 -14.87 0.96 4.80
N LEU A 73 -13.84 0.18 4.46
CA LEU A 73 -13.13 0.27 3.19
C LEU A 73 -12.83 -1.12 2.62
N ARG A 74 -13.04 -1.26 1.31
CA ARG A 74 -12.52 -2.37 0.51
C ARG A 74 -11.48 -1.82 -0.45
N VAL A 75 -10.31 -2.43 -0.48
CA VAL A 75 -9.19 -2.05 -1.36
C VAL A 75 -8.82 -3.23 -2.23
N LEU A 76 -8.69 -2.99 -3.53
CA LEU A 76 -8.08 -3.91 -4.49
C LEU A 76 -6.75 -3.33 -4.93
N GLU A 77 -5.67 -4.05 -4.71
CA GLU A 77 -4.33 -3.72 -5.19
C GLU A 77 -4.05 -4.57 -6.42
N SER A 78 -3.87 -3.96 -7.59
CA SER A 78 -3.64 -4.67 -8.85
C SER A 78 -2.39 -4.18 -9.54
N PHE A 79 -1.76 -5.08 -10.30
CA PHE A 79 -0.53 -4.83 -11.03
C PHE A 79 -0.75 -5.17 -12.49
N ALA A 80 -0.42 -4.24 -13.39
CA ALA A 80 -0.67 -4.36 -14.82
C ALA A 80 0.48 -3.76 -15.64
N GLY A 81 0.51 -4.08 -16.92
CA GLY A 81 1.52 -3.58 -17.85
C GLY A 81 2.83 -4.38 -17.81
N ASP A 82 3.86 -3.82 -18.44
CA ASP A 82 5.17 -4.45 -18.60
C ASP A 82 6.24 -3.72 -17.78
N THR A 83 7.16 -4.51 -17.22
CA THR A 83 8.34 -4.05 -16.46
C THR A 83 9.65 -4.58 -17.05
N GLY A 84 9.59 -5.41 -18.11
CA GLY A 84 10.69 -6.23 -18.56
C GLY A 84 11.21 -7.10 -17.39
N ASN A 85 12.51 -7.00 -17.12
CA ASN A 85 13.15 -7.67 -15.97
C ASN A 85 13.19 -6.82 -14.70
N GLY A 86 12.51 -5.67 -14.70
CA GLY A 86 12.50 -4.75 -13.57
C GLY A 86 11.63 -5.26 -12.42
N GLU A 87 12.15 -5.19 -11.20
CA GLU A 87 11.38 -5.59 -10.02
C GLU A 87 10.16 -4.70 -9.77
N ILE A 88 9.13 -5.27 -9.17
CA ILE A 88 8.02 -4.52 -8.57
C ILE A 88 8.25 -4.52 -7.07
N ASN A 89 8.49 -3.35 -6.48
CA ASN A 89 8.60 -3.16 -5.04
C ASN A 89 7.47 -2.23 -4.57
N ALA A 90 6.42 -2.79 -3.97
CA ALA A 90 5.26 -2.03 -3.53
C ALA A 90 5.03 -2.15 -2.02
N VAL A 91 4.96 -1.00 -1.35
CA VAL A 91 4.67 -0.88 0.08
C VAL A 91 3.27 -0.31 0.26
N PHE A 92 2.46 -0.97 1.10
CA PHE A 92 1.14 -0.51 1.51
C PHE A 92 1.11 -0.30 3.02
N ASP A 93 0.91 0.94 3.45
CA ASP A 93 0.87 1.36 4.85
C ASP A 93 -0.56 1.70 5.28
N TYR A 94 -1.18 0.80 6.03
CA TYR A 94 -2.55 0.92 6.53
C TYR A 94 -2.57 1.48 7.95
N HIS A 95 -3.29 2.58 8.13
CA HIS A 95 -3.63 3.15 9.44
C HIS A 95 -5.12 2.97 9.65
N VAL A 96 -5.50 1.98 10.45
CA VAL A 96 -6.91 1.60 10.68
C VAL A 96 -7.29 2.03 12.08
N ALA A 97 -8.08 3.10 12.20
CA ALA A 97 -8.50 3.63 13.50
C ALA A 97 -9.49 2.70 14.20
N ASP A 98 -9.84 3.06 15.45
CA ASP A 98 -10.73 2.27 16.30
C ASP A 98 -12.02 1.88 15.58
N THR A 99 -12.46 0.63 15.81
CA THR A 99 -13.69 0.03 15.28
C THR A 99 -13.84 0.03 13.74
N ALA A 100 -12.86 0.54 13.00
CA ALA A 100 -12.88 0.59 11.54
C ALA A 100 -12.61 -0.81 10.94
N LYS A 101 -13.10 -1.03 9.72
CA LYS A 101 -12.98 -2.32 9.02
C LYS A 101 -12.39 -2.13 7.63
N VAL A 102 -11.31 -2.84 7.36
CA VAL A 102 -10.64 -2.85 6.06
C VAL A 102 -10.54 -4.29 5.56
N ALA A 103 -10.92 -4.48 4.31
CA ALA A 103 -10.58 -5.67 3.54
C ALA A 103 -9.71 -5.28 2.35
N ALA A 104 -8.46 -5.73 2.36
CA ALA A 104 -7.49 -5.51 1.31
C ALA A 104 -7.27 -6.81 0.53
N THR A 105 -7.42 -6.74 -0.78
CA THR A 105 -7.12 -7.85 -1.69
C THR A 105 -6.00 -7.43 -2.62
N ARG A 106 -4.92 -8.20 -2.66
CA ARG A 106 -3.87 -8.06 -3.66
C ARG A 106 -4.09 -9.08 -4.78
N LEU A 107 -4.25 -8.58 -5.99
CA LEU A 107 -4.36 -9.42 -7.19
C LEU A 107 -2.97 -9.59 -7.83
N ILE A 108 -2.37 -10.75 -7.61
CA ILE A 108 -1.12 -11.15 -8.25
C ILE A 108 -1.48 -12.03 -9.45
N ALA A 109 -1.51 -11.42 -10.64
CA ALA A 109 -1.79 -12.10 -11.90
C ALA A 109 -0.68 -11.82 -12.95
N GLY A 110 -0.67 -12.60 -14.03
CA GLY A 110 0.29 -12.47 -15.15
C GLY A 110 1.63 -13.17 -14.92
N GLU A 111 2.52 -13.04 -15.91
CA GLU A 111 3.89 -13.60 -15.92
C GLU A 111 4.69 -13.21 -14.67
N SER A 112 5.42 -14.15 -14.08
CA SER A 112 6.14 -13.97 -12.81
C SER A 112 7.65 -13.77 -12.95
N ASP A 113 8.14 -13.46 -14.14
CA ASP A 113 9.59 -13.36 -14.42
C ASP A 113 10.31 -12.29 -13.57
N PRO A 114 9.81 -11.04 -13.45
CA PRO A 114 10.43 -10.06 -12.56
C PRO A 114 10.09 -10.34 -11.09
N ALA A 115 11.05 -10.06 -10.20
CA ALA A 115 10.84 -10.16 -8.76
C ALA A 115 9.71 -9.22 -8.30
N ARG A 116 8.77 -9.75 -7.50
CA ARG A 116 7.67 -8.99 -6.91
C ARG A 116 7.81 -8.98 -5.40
N LEU A 117 8.19 -7.82 -4.88
CA LEU A 117 8.42 -7.54 -3.46
C LEU A 117 7.23 -6.72 -2.96
N PHE A 118 6.42 -7.32 -2.10
CA PHE A 118 5.26 -6.65 -1.53
C PHE A 118 5.32 -6.61 -0.01
N THR A 119 5.26 -5.41 0.55
CA THR A 119 5.26 -5.19 1.99
C THR A 119 3.96 -4.54 2.41
N THR A 120 3.26 -5.15 3.38
CA THR A 120 2.10 -4.54 4.02
C THR A 120 2.44 -4.22 5.46
N ILE A 121 2.25 -2.97 5.85
CA ILE A 121 2.34 -2.48 7.22
C ILE A 121 0.90 -2.14 7.65
N ALA A 122 0.50 -2.59 8.84
CA ALA A 122 -0.82 -2.27 9.38
C ALA A 122 -0.70 -1.82 10.84
N THR A 123 -1.13 -0.60 11.11
CA THR A 123 -1.32 -0.05 12.45
C THR A 123 -2.80 -0.06 12.78
N LEU A 124 -3.18 -0.80 13.82
CA LEU A 124 -4.57 -1.07 14.17
C LEU A 124 -4.95 -0.40 15.50
N GLY A 125 -6.07 0.32 15.49
CA GLY A 125 -6.74 0.86 16.67
C GLY A 125 -7.52 -0.21 17.45
N ALA A 126 -8.17 0.23 18.53
CA ALA A 126 -8.98 -0.65 19.36
C ALA A 126 -10.15 -1.24 18.57
N GLU A 127 -10.32 -2.56 18.64
CA GLU A 127 -11.40 -3.28 17.95
C GLU A 127 -11.44 -3.08 16.42
N ALA A 128 -10.34 -2.63 15.82
CA ALA A 128 -10.20 -2.51 14.37
C ALA A 128 -10.15 -3.90 13.72
N GLY A 129 -10.77 -4.02 12.54
CA GLY A 129 -10.70 -5.22 11.72
C GLY A 129 -9.88 -4.98 10.46
N PHE A 130 -8.79 -5.73 10.29
CA PHE A 130 -8.01 -5.75 9.05
C PHE A 130 -7.94 -7.17 8.51
N LYS A 131 -8.41 -7.35 7.27
CA LYS A 131 -8.32 -8.61 6.54
C LYS A 131 -7.52 -8.38 5.27
N SER A 132 -6.48 -9.17 5.06
CA SER A 132 -5.69 -9.16 3.83
C SER A 132 -5.78 -10.52 3.13
N LEU A 133 -5.88 -10.49 1.81
CA LEU A 133 -5.81 -11.67 0.94
C LEU A 133 -4.88 -11.38 -0.24
N GLY A 134 -3.95 -12.28 -0.55
CA GLY A 134 -3.06 -12.19 -1.71
C GLY A 134 -1.60 -12.38 -1.35
#